data_AF-A0A8D2KTC0-F1
#
_entry.id   AF-A0A8D2KTC0-F1
#
_cell.length_a   1.000
_cell.length_b   1.000
_cell.length_c   1.000
_cell.angle_alpha   90.00
_cell.angle_beta   90.00
_cell.angle_gamma   90.00
#
_symmetry.space_group_name_H-M   'P 1'
#
loop_
_entity.id
_entity.type
_entity.pdbx_description
1 polymer ?
#
loop_
_entity_poly.entity_id
_entity_poly.type
_entity_poly.pdbx_seq_one_letter_code
_entity_poly.pdbx_strand_id
1 'polypeptide(L)'
;MAIPVLWEFLKKYPSPTIARTANWKEMSELLKPLGLYELRARTIIKFSDEYLVKQWKYPIELHGIGKYGNDSYRIFCVNEWKEVQPQDHKLNVYHNWLWENQEKLNLSE
;
A
#
# COMPACT_ATOMS: atom_id res chain seq x y z
N MET A 1 -13.28 -2.78 -10.34
CA MET A 1 -11.97 -3.43 -10.09
C MET A 1 -10.91 -2.34 -9.98
N ALA A 2 -10.03 -2.35 -8.98
CA ALA A 2 -9.12 -1.22 -8.70
C ALA A 2 -7.82 -1.20 -9.51
N ILE A 3 -7.31 -2.37 -9.92
CA ILE A 3 -5.99 -2.52 -10.55
C ILE A 3 -5.85 -1.72 -11.87
N PRO A 4 -6.83 -1.70 -12.80
CA PRO A 4 -6.68 -0.90 -14.03
C PRO A 4 -6.47 0.60 -13.75
N VAL A 5 -7.24 1.16 -12.81
CA VAL A 5 -7.12 2.57 -12.41
C VAL A 5 -5.82 2.83 -11.65
N LEU A 6 -5.28 1.85 -10.92
CA LEU A 6 -3.96 1.94 -10.29
C LEU A 6 -2.86 2.18 -11.34
N TRP A 7 -2.92 1.51 -12.50
CA TRP A 7 -1.92 1.71 -13.56
C TRP A 7 -2.00 3.11 -14.18
N GLU A 8 -3.21 3.62 -14.41
CA GLU A 8 -3.41 5.00 -14.87
C GLU A 8 -2.92 6.02 -13.83
N PHE A 9 -3.18 5.75 -12.55
CA PHE A 9 -2.71 6.56 -11.43
C PHE A 9 -1.18 6.61 -11.39
N LEU A 10 -0.49 5.46 -11.42
CA LEU A 10 0.98 5.40 -11.37
C LEU A 10 1.63 6.01 -12.62
N LYS A 11 0.95 5.97 -13.77
CA LYS A 11 1.40 6.67 -14.98
C LYS A 11 1.33 8.20 -14.81
N LYS A 12 0.28 8.73 -14.18
CA LYS A 12 0.11 10.18 -13.96
C LYS A 12 0.94 10.69 -12.76
N TYR A 13 1.08 9.89 -11.71
CA TYR A 13 1.77 10.23 -10.46
C TYR A 13 2.84 9.17 -10.14
N PRO A 14 4.00 9.20 -10.84
CA PRO A 14 4.98 8.10 -10.81
C PRO A 14 5.82 8.02 -9.53
N SER A 15 5.69 8.99 -8.61
CA SER A 15 6.45 9.01 -7.36
C SER A 15 5.70 9.76 -6.27
N PRO A 16 6.01 9.52 -4.97
CA PRO A 16 5.43 10.28 -3.87
C PRO A 16 5.75 11.78 -3.96
N THR A 17 6.88 12.16 -4.54
CA THR A 17 7.26 13.57 -4.77
C THR A 17 6.28 14.28 -5.71
N ILE A 18 5.79 13.59 -6.73
CA ILE A 18 4.78 14.13 -7.66
C ILE A 18 3.39 14.06 -7.03
N ALA A 19 3.05 12.95 -6.36
CA ALA A 19 1.74 12.75 -5.76
C ALA A 19 1.45 13.75 -4.62
N ARG A 20 2.44 14.12 -3.79
CA ARG A 20 2.25 15.06 -2.68
C ARG A 20 1.93 16.49 -3.12
N THR A 21 2.32 16.89 -4.33
CA THR A 21 2.04 18.23 -4.88
C THR A 21 0.83 18.24 -5.82
N ALA A 22 0.13 17.11 -5.96
CA ALA A 22 -0.98 16.98 -6.89
C ALA A 22 -2.23 17.75 -6.43
N ASN A 23 -3.06 18.16 -7.39
CA ASN A 23 -4.39 18.69 -7.11
C ASN A 23 -5.35 17.54 -6.77
N TRP A 24 -5.86 17.52 -5.54
CA TRP A 24 -6.78 16.47 -5.08
C TRP A 24 -8.05 16.37 -5.92
N LYS A 25 -8.55 17.48 -6.51
CA LYS A 25 -9.75 17.45 -7.37
C LYS A 25 -9.51 16.66 -8.65
N GLU A 26 -8.35 16.84 -9.29
CA GLU A 26 -7.98 16.09 -10.49
C GLU A 26 -7.74 14.61 -10.19
N MET A 27 -7.06 14.32 -9.08
CA MET A 27 -6.84 12.95 -8.64
C MET A 27 -8.18 12.26 -8.32
N SER A 28 -9.10 12.99 -7.69
CA SER A 28 -10.45 12.52 -7.36
C SER A 28 -11.25 12.11 -8.60
N GLU A 29 -11.18 12.87 -9.70
CA GLU A 29 -11.84 12.48 -10.95
C GLU A 29 -11.31 11.16 -11.52
N LEU A 30 -10.00 10.91 -11.44
CA LEU A 30 -9.41 9.62 -11.84
C LEU A 30 -9.90 8.46 -10.95
N LEU A 31 -10.09 8.71 -9.65
CA LEU A 31 -10.50 7.69 -8.68
C LEU A 31 -12.02 7.47 -8.64
N LYS A 32 -12.80 8.31 -9.31
CA LYS A 32 -14.27 8.34 -9.27
C LYS A 32 -14.95 6.99 -9.49
N PRO A 33 -14.54 6.14 -10.47
CA PRO A 33 -15.17 4.84 -10.70
C PRO A 33 -15.01 3.85 -9.55
N LEU A 34 -14.10 4.12 -8.61
CA LEU A 34 -13.76 3.21 -7.52
C LEU A 34 -14.52 3.54 -6.21
N GLY A 35 -15.29 4.63 -6.13
CA GLY A 35 -15.96 5.11 -4.91
C GLY A 35 -15.02 5.86 -3.95
N LEU A 36 -15.51 6.46 -2.85
CA LEU A 36 -14.69 7.15 -1.82
C LEU A 36 -13.58 8.08 -2.38
N TYR A 37 -13.82 8.67 -3.54
CA TYR A 37 -12.77 9.19 -4.42
C TYR A 37 -12.13 10.46 -3.87
N GLU A 38 -12.92 11.35 -3.28
CA GLU A 38 -12.39 12.57 -2.64
C GLU A 38 -11.56 12.23 -1.41
N LEU A 39 -12.08 11.32 -0.56
CA LEU A 39 -11.39 10.87 0.64
C LEU A 39 -10.04 10.26 0.25
N ARG A 40 -10.02 9.32 -0.71
CA ARG A 40 -8.79 8.68 -1.15
C ARG A 40 -7.82 9.64 -1.83
N ALA A 41 -8.29 10.57 -2.65
CA ALA A 41 -7.41 11.56 -3.28
C ALA A 41 -6.66 12.39 -2.22
N ARG A 42 -7.38 12.88 -1.20
CA ARG A 42 -6.77 13.64 -0.09
C ARG A 42 -5.85 12.75 0.75
N THR A 43 -6.25 11.52 1.03
CA THR A 43 -5.43 10.55 1.77
C THR A 43 -4.13 10.25 1.03
N ILE A 44 -4.17 10.00 -0.29
CA ILE A 44 -2.98 9.69 -1.09
C ILE A 44 -1.99 10.86 -1.09
N ILE A 45 -2.48 12.09 -1.24
CA ILE A 45 -1.62 13.28 -1.21
C ILE A 45 -0.94 13.41 0.16
N LYS A 46 -1.70 13.31 1.25
CA LYS A 46 -1.16 13.40 2.61
C LYS A 46 -0.23 12.24 2.97
N PHE A 47 -0.59 11.02 2.57
CA PHE A 47 0.25 9.83 2.72
C PHE A 47 1.59 10.04 2.01
N SER A 48 1.58 10.50 0.76
CA SER A 48 2.79 10.72 -0.05
C SER A 48 3.69 11.82 0.54
N ASP A 49 3.08 12.82 1.16
CA ASP A 49 3.80 13.86 1.90
C ASP A 49 4.49 13.28 3.14
N GLU A 50 3.71 12.65 4.03
CA GLU A 50 4.25 12.04 5.26
C GLU A 50 5.29 10.96 4.97
N TYR A 51 5.10 10.17 3.91
CA TYR A 51 6.06 9.15 3.48
C TYR A 51 7.47 9.71 3.25
N LEU A 52 7.57 10.94 2.73
CA LEU A 52 8.85 11.58 2.41
C LEU A 52 9.43 12.43 3.53
N VAL A 53 8.58 13.03 4.38
CA VAL A 53 9.04 14.05 5.36
C VAL A 53 8.99 13.59 6.81
N LYS A 54 8.14 12.62 7.14
CA LYS A 54 8.04 12.08 8.50
C LYS A 54 9.17 11.07 8.69
N GLN A 55 9.72 11.00 9.90
CA GLN A 55 10.51 9.83 10.31
C GLN A 55 9.53 8.74 10.73
N TRP A 56 9.57 7.59 10.06
CA TRP A 56 8.71 6.45 10.34
C TRP A 56 9.53 5.17 10.21
N LYS A 57 9.19 4.15 11.00
CA LYS A 57 9.79 2.82 10.90
C LYS A 57 8.87 1.86 10.15
N TYR A 58 7.56 1.95 10.44
CA TYR A 58 6.52 1.14 9.79
C TYR A 58 5.44 2.04 9.18
N PRO A 59 4.88 1.68 8.02
CA PRO A 59 3.97 2.58 7.32
C PRO A 59 2.63 2.76 8.03
N ILE A 60 2.26 1.93 9.02
CA ILE A 60 1.09 2.20 9.88
C ILE A 60 1.16 3.55 10.62
N GLU A 61 2.36 4.10 10.77
CA GLU A 61 2.58 5.42 11.33
C GLU A 61 2.15 6.55 10.37
N LEU A 62 1.93 6.24 9.09
CA LEU A 62 1.59 7.19 8.03
C LEU A 62 0.08 7.28 7.83
N HIS A 63 -0.40 8.49 7.58
CA HIS A 63 -1.81 8.73 7.34
C HIS A 63 -2.36 7.86 6.19
N GLY A 64 -3.47 7.19 6.42
CA GLY A 64 -4.14 6.35 5.42
C GLY A 64 -3.71 4.89 5.40
N ILE A 65 -2.68 4.52 6.14
CA ILE A 65 -2.23 3.13 6.24
C ILE A 65 -2.70 2.52 7.57
N GLY A 66 -3.54 1.49 7.47
CA GLY A 66 -3.95 0.67 8.61
C GLY A 66 -3.22 -0.68 8.64
N LYS A 67 -3.72 -1.60 9.49
CA LYS A 67 -3.17 -2.96 9.64
C LYS A 67 -2.95 -3.68 8.32
N TYR A 68 -3.94 -3.67 7.40
CA TYR A 68 -3.81 -4.32 6.09
C TYR A 68 -2.59 -3.83 5.29
N GLY A 69 -2.41 -2.51 5.17
CA GLY A 69 -1.28 -1.94 4.43
C GLY A 69 0.05 -2.19 5.13
N ASN A 70 0.06 -2.18 6.47
CA ASN A 70 1.25 -2.46 7.26
C ASN A 70 1.69 -3.92 7.19
N ASP A 71 0.75 -4.85 7.32
CA ASP A 71 1.02 -6.29 7.17
C ASP A 71 1.53 -6.58 5.75
N SER A 72 0.95 -5.93 4.73
CA SER A 72 1.45 -6.02 3.35
C SER A 72 2.91 -5.56 3.25
N TYR A 73 3.25 -4.40 3.82
CA TYR A 73 4.63 -3.92 3.83
C TYR A 73 5.58 -4.89 4.54
N ARG A 74 5.19 -5.39 5.71
CA ARG A 74 6.01 -6.32 6.51
C ARG A 74 6.21 -7.69 5.85
N ILE A 75 5.29 -8.10 4.96
CA ILE A 75 5.41 -9.35 4.20
C ILE A 75 6.23 -9.14 2.92
N PHE A 76 5.99 -8.06 2.18
CA PHE A 76 6.49 -7.92 0.81
C PHE A 76 7.70 -6.99 0.66
N CYS A 77 7.87 -6.01 1.56
CA CYS A 77 8.91 -4.99 1.44
C CYS A 77 10.09 -5.22 2.41
N VAL A 78 9.86 -5.96 3.50
CA VAL A 78 10.88 -6.37 4.47
C VAL A 78 10.67 -7.85 4.83
N ASN A 79 11.71 -8.53 5.33
CA ASN A 79 11.66 -9.97 5.62
C ASN A 79 11.00 -10.30 6.97
N GLU A 80 9.88 -9.64 7.30
CA GLU A 80 9.19 -9.83 8.60
C GLU A 80 7.95 -10.74 8.48
N TRP A 81 7.76 -11.41 7.33
CA TRP A 81 6.54 -12.16 7.03
C TRP A 81 6.18 -13.24 8.08
N LYS A 82 7.18 -13.84 8.75
CA LYS A 82 6.97 -14.81 9.84
C LYS A 82 6.35 -14.20 11.11
N GLU A 83 6.54 -12.90 11.32
CA GLU A 83 6.03 -12.14 12.48
C GLU A 83 4.66 -11.50 12.24
N VAL A 84 4.10 -11.69 11.04
CA VAL A 84 2.84 -11.09 10.63
C VAL A 84 1.68 -12.07 10.82
N GLN A 85 0.57 -11.56 11.37
CA GLN A 85 -0.71 -12.26 11.45
C GLN A 85 -1.75 -11.44 10.69
N PRO A 86 -1.93 -11.69 9.38
CA PRO A 86 -2.85 -10.92 8.56
C PRO A 86 -4.31 -11.21 8.89
N GLN A 87 -5.19 -10.24 8.63
CA GLN A 87 -6.64 -10.40 8.76
C GLN A 87 -7.36 -10.32 7.41
N ASP A 88 -6.67 -9.84 6.37
CA ASP A 88 -7.21 -9.77 5.03
C ASP A 88 -7.24 -11.16 4.36
N HIS A 89 -8.32 -11.45 3.65
CA HIS A 89 -8.53 -12.76 3.03
C HIS A 89 -7.45 -13.09 1.99
N LYS A 90 -7.06 -12.15 1.13
CA LYS A 90 -6.04 -12.41 0.10
C LYS A 90 -4.64 -12.46 0.69
N LEU A 91 -4.36 -11.62 1.67
CA LEU A 91 -3.09 -11.64 2.38
C LEU A 91 -2.90 -12.97 3.15
N ASN A 92 -3.96 -13.49 3.76
CA ASN A 92 -3.97 -14.82 4.39
C ASN A 92 -3.68 -15.95 3.39
N VAL A 93 -4.28 -15.90 2.19
CA VAL A 93 -4.00 -16.92 1.15
C VAL A 93 -2.52 -16.94 0.80
N TYR A 94 -1.90 -15.77 0.57
CA TYR A 94 -0.48 -15.70 0.24
C TYR A 94 0.42 -16.10 1.43
N HIS A 95 0.09 -15.65 2.63
CA HIS A 95 0.85 -15.93 3.84
C HIS A 95 0.84 -17.42 4.21
N ASN A 96 -0.31 -18.09 4.10
CA ASN A 96 -0.41 -19.55 4.30
C ASN A 96 0.41 -20.31 3.26
N TRP A 97 0.34 -19.90 1.98
CA TRP A 97 1.15 -20.50 0.92
C TRP A 97 2.65 -20.32 1.18
N LEU A 98 3.09 -19.16 1.69
CA LEU A 98 4.49 -18.95 2.08
C LEU A 98 4.93 -19.95 3.15
N TRP A 99 4.12 -20.13 4.21
CA TRP A 99 4.43 -21.11 5.26
C TRP A 99 4.60 -22.53 4.71
N GLU A 100 3.72 -22.96 3.81
CA GLU A 100 3.74 -24.29 3.18
C GLU A 100 4.94 -24.51 2.25
N ASN A 101 5.54 -23.45 1.72
CA ASN A 101 6.56 -23.53 0.66
C ASN A 101 7.91 -22.94 1.04
N GLN A 102 8.07 -22.33 2.22
CA GLN A 102 9.29 -21.62 2.60
C GLN A 102 10.56 -22.48 2.47
N GLU A 103 10.50 -23.75 2.84
CA GLU A 103 11.64 -24.67 2.78
C GLU A 103 12.00 -24.99 1.31
N LYS A 104 10.98 -25.27 0.49
CA LYS A 104 11.16 -25.57 -0.95
C LYS A 104 11.71 -24.37 -1.73
N LEU A 105 11.36 -23.17 -1.28
CA LEU A 105 11.76 -21.90 -1.88
C LEU A 105 13.06 -21.35 -1.30
N ASN A 106 13.67 -22.04 -0.33
CA ASN A 106 14.86 -21.58 0.40
C ASN A 106 14.69 -20.18 1.01
N LEU A 107 13.52 -19.91 1.57
CA LEU A 107 13.18 -18.65 2.26
C LEU A 107 13.43 -18.73 3.78
N SER A 108 13.90 -19.87 4.25
CA SER A 108 14.39 -20.07 5.62
C SER A 108 15.69 -19.29 5.78
N GLU A 109 15.69 -18.23 6.59
CA GLU A 109 16.91 -17.81 7.30
C GLU A 109 17.40 -18.93 8.22
#